data_AF-A0A3R9QEU6-F1
#
_entry.id   AF-A0A3R9QEU6-F1
#
_cell.length_a   1.000
_cell.length_b   1.000
_cell.length_c   1.000
_cell.angle_alpha   90.00
_cell.angle_beta   90.00
_cell.angle_gamma   90.00
#
_symmetry.space_group_name_H-M   'P 1'
#
loop_
_entity.id
_entity.type
_entity.pdbx_description
1 polymer ?
#
loop_
_entity_poly.entity_id
_entity_poly.type
_entity_poly.pdbx_seq_one_letter_code
_entity_poly.pdbx_strand_id
1 'polypeptide(L)'
;MIKTLGLEYFKIRRKKISIMIMLFLGVEMLWAFISINRSIAGNQDQAIWESVIHTIASMNGLFIPILSAIIVSRICDMEHKGSTWKILVTTNVGRGQIYSAKYICANSLLFYTILAQTLLMVMFGLIKGFPGAPPFELLIQFIGSTLLTTLAVTALQQWISLAIKNQAFAL
;
A
#
# COMPACT_ATOMS: atom_id res chain seq x y z
N MET A 1 -3.43 -24.14 2.97
CA MET A 1 -3.48 -22.79 2.34
C MET A 1 -4.43 -21.82 3.06
N ILE A 2 -5.71 -22.13 3.26
CA ILE A 2 -6.67 -21.21 3.94
C ILE A 2 -6.30 -20.98 5.42
N LYS A 3 -5.92 -22.04 6.15
CA LYS A 3 -5.49 -21.93 7.56
C LYS A 3 -4.19 -21.11 7.73
N THR A 4 -3.25 -21.24 6.79
CA THR A 4 -1.98 -20.49 6.79
C THR A 4 -2.20 -19.01 6.47
N LEU A 5 -3.11 -18.69 5.53
CA LEU A 5 -3.53 -17.31 5.26
C LEU A 5 -4.20 -16.65 6.48
N GLY A 6 -5.13 -17.35 7.13
CA GLY A 6 -5.81 -16.83 8.32
C GLY A 6 -4.86 -16.50 9.48
N LEU A 7 -3.81 -17.31 9.67
CA LEU A 7 -2.78 -17.06 10.67
C LEU A 7 -1.93 -15.82 10.36
N GLU A 8 -1.59 -15.59 9.08
CA GLU A 8 -0.85 -14.38 8.68
C GLU A 8 -1.70 -13.12 8.86
N TYR A 9 -2.99 -13.14 8.52
CA TYR A 9 -3.91 -12.03 8.82
C TYR A 9 -4.05 -11.77 10.33
N PHE A 10 -4.11 -12.82 11.14
CA PHE A 10 -4.20 -12.67 12.60
C PHE A 10 -2.95 -12.03 13.19
N LYS A 11 -1.77 -12.42 12.69
CA LYS A 11 -0.47 -11.81 13.02
C LYS A 11 -0.43 -10.32 12.68
N ILE A 12 -0.86 -9.96 11.47
CA ILE A 12 -0.94 -8.56 10.99
C ILE A 12 -1.88 -7.74 11.89
N ARG A 13 -3.04 -8.29 12.24
CA ARG A 13 -4.04 -7.64 13.12
C ARG A 13 -3.48 -7.40 14.53
N ARG A 14 -2.76 -8.37 15.09
CA ARG A 14 -2.14 -8.26 16.44
C ARG A 14 -1.00 -7.25 16.51
N LYS A 15 -0.22 -7.10 15.43
CA LYS A 15 0.90 -6.14 15.35
C LYS A 15 0.48 -4.72 14.95
N LYS A 16 -0.82 -4.45 14.78
CA LYS A 16 -1.36 -3.12 14.43
C LYS A 16 -0.76 -2.54 13.15
N ILE A 17 -0.31 -3.39 12.20
CA ILE A 17 0.27 -2.93 10.93
C ILE A 17 -0.73 -2.08 10.14
N SER A 18 -2.03 -2.44 10.21
CA SER A 18 -3.11 -1.64 9.62
C SER A 18 -3.19 -0.21 10.18
N ILE A 19 -2.87 0.00 11.47
CA ILE A 19 -2.86 1.34 12.07
C ILE A 19 -1.69 2.16 11.54
N MET A 20 -0.52 1.53 11.36
CA MET A 20 0.63 2.21 10.76
C MET A 20 0.36 2.62 9.32
N ILE A 21 -0.24 1.73 8.51
CA ILE A 21 -0.66 2.05 7.14
C ILE A 21 -1.67 3.19 7.15
N MET A 22 -2.67 3.15 8.04
CA MET A 22 -3.69 4.18 8.14
C MET A 22 -3.13 5.54 8.57
N LEU A 23 -2.17 5.57 9.49
CA LEU A 23 -1.46 6.80 9.88
C LEU A 23 -0.66 7.37 8.71
N PHE A 24 0.07 6.52 7.99
CA PHE A 24 0.89 6.95 6.87
C PHE A 24 0.03 7.51 5.72
N LEU A 25 -1.05 6.80 5.38
CA LEU A 25 -2.05 7.28 4.41
C LEU A 25 -2.73 8.58 4.88
N GLY A 26 -2.99 8.72 6.19
CA GLY A 26 -3.52 9.96 6.75
C GLY A 26 -2.58 11.15 6.56
N VAL A 27 -1.28 10.97 6.82
CA VAL A 27 -0.25 12.00 6.61
C VAL A 27 -0.13 12.36 5.13
N GLU A 28 -0.08 11.36 4.26
CA GLU A 28 -0.02 11.55 2.80
C GLU A 28 -1.21 12.36 2.28
N MET A 29 -2.42 11.98 2.68
CA MET A 29 -3.66 12.66 2.27
C MET A 29 -3.76 14.07 2.86
N LEU A 30 -3.36 14.28 4.12
CA LEU A 30 -3.31 15.62 4.71
C LEU A 30 -2.36 16.53 3.91
N TRP A 31 -1.18 16.02 3.55
CA TRP A 31 -0.24 16.77 2.74
C TRP A 31 -0.78 17.05 1.34
N ALA A 32 -1.38 16.06 0.70
CA ALA A 32 -2.03 16.21 -0.61
C ALA A 32 -3.12 17.30 -0.56
N PHE A 33 -3.98 17.29 0.46
CA PHE A 33 -5.02 18.31 0.63
C PHE A 33 -4.45 19.69 0.89
N ILE A 34 -3.41 19.82 1.70
CA ILE A 34 -2.74 21.12 1.92
C ILE A 34 -2.11 21.61 0.62
N SER A 35 -1.47 20.72 -0.15
CA SER A 35 -0.85 21.05 -1.44
C SER A 35 -1.88 21.54 -2.46
N ILE A 36 -2.99 20.80 -2.62
CA ILE A 36 -4.07 21.15 -3.53
C ILE A 36 -4.74 22.47 -3.11
N ASN A 37 -5.01 22.66 -1.82
CA ASN A 37 -5.59 23.92 -1.32
C ASN A 37 -4.67 25.13 -1.61
N ARG A 38 -3.35 24.96 -1.45
CA ARG A 38 -2.39 26.01 -1.81
C ARG A 38 -2.38 26.29 -3.31
N SER A 39 -2.48 25.25 -4.14
CA SER A 39 -2.56 25.38 -5.60
C SER A 39 -3.82 26.16 -6.04
N ILE A 40 -4.98 25.81 -5.47
CA ILE A 40 -6.27 26.46 -5.75
C ILE A 40 -6.28 27.92 -5.25
N ALA A 41 -5.67 28.20 -4.10
CA ALA A 41 -5.56 29.56 -3.58
C ALA A 41 -4.67 30.46 -4.46
N GLY A 42 -3.72 29.88 -5.19
CA GLY A 42 -2.88 30.60 -6.15
C GLY A 42 -3.57 30.84 -7.50
N ASN A 43 -4.37 29.89 -7.99
CA ASN A 43 -5.14 29.99 -9.24
C ASN A 43 -6.47 29.23 -9.13
N GLN A 44 -7.59 29.96 -9.13
CA GLN A 44 -8.94 29.40 -8.95
C GLN A 44 -9.36 28.46 -10.09
N ASP A 45 -8.76 28.60 -11.28
CA ASP A 45 -8.97 27.73 -12.45
C ASP A 45 -8.38 26.32 -12.27
N GLN A 46 -7.55 26.08 -11.24
CA GLN A 46 -6.99 24.76 -10.96
C GLN A 46 -7.91 23.86 -10.13
N ALA A 47 -9.11 24.33 -9.79
CA ALA A 47 -10.15 23.56 -9.11
C ALA A 47 -10.82 22.53 -10.05
N ILE A 48 -10.02 21.72 -10.73
CA ILE A 48 -10.45 20.70 -11.70
C ILE A 48 -10.05 19.32 -11.16
N TRP A 49 -10.85 18.30 -11.42
CA TRP A 49 -10.58 16.91 -11.01
C TRP A 49 -9.19 16.41 -11.40
N GLU A 50 -8.69 16.81 -12.57
CA GLU A 50 -7.37 16.42 -13.09
C GLU A 50 -6.22 16.88 -12.21
N SER A 51 -6.29 18.09 -11.60
CA SER A 51 -5.20 18.61 -10.77
C SER A 51 -5.00 17.77 -9.50
N VAL A 52 -6.10 17.29 -8.92
CA VAL A 52 -6.11 16.39 -7.78
C VAL A 52 -5.56 15.02 -8.15
N ILE A 53 -6.00 14.46 -9.28
CA ILE A 53 -5.49 13.17 -9.80
C ILE A 53 -3.99 13.26 -10.05
N HIS A 54 -3.52 14.30 -10.72
CA HIS A 54 -2.11 14.47 -11.05
C HIS A 54 -1.24 14.67 -9.81
N THR A 55 -1.69 15.47 -8.84
CA THR A 55 -0.94 15.70 -7.60
C THR A 55 -0.79 14.41 -6.80
N ILE A 56 -1.89 13.66 -6.64
CA ILE A 56 -1.88 12.39 -5.90
C ILE A 56 -1.10 11.32 -6.67
N ALA A 57 -1.23 11.24 -8.00
CA ALA A 57 -0.48 10.30 -8.83
C ALA A 57 1.03 10.55 -8.76
N SER A 58 1.46 11.81 -8.80
CA SER A 58 2.86 12.19 -8.64
C SER A 58 3.42 11.76 -7.29
N MET A 59 2.66 11.99 -6.21
CA MET A 59 3.02 11.54 -4.87
C MET A 59 3.11 10.00 -4.78
N ASN A 60 2.12 9.31 -5.34
CA ASN A 60 2.08 7.84 -5.32
C ASN A 60 3.29 7.20 -5.99
N GLY A 61 3.92 7.87 -6.97
CA GLY A 61 5.17 7.40 -7.57
C GLY A 61 6.28 7.14 -6.56
N LEU A 62 6.29 7.84 -5.42
CA LEU A 62 7.30 7.70 -4.37
C LEU A 62 6.74 7.01 -3.12
N PHE A 63 5.54 7.39 -2.66
CA PHE A 63 5.00 6.90 -1.40
C PHE A 63 4.58 5.43 -1.44
N ILE A 64 4.00 4.97 -2.55
CA ILE A 64 3.51 3.60 -2.68
C ILE A 64 4.64 2.56 -2.66
N PRO A 65 5.77 2.73 -3.38
CA PRO A 65 6.91 1.82 -3.28
C PRO A 65 7.55 1.77 -1.89
N ILE A 66 7.55 2.90 -1.16
CA ILE A 66 8.06 2.96 0.21
C ILE A 66 7.12 2.24 1.16
N LEU A 67 5.81 2.48 1.06
CA LEU A 67 4.78 1.78 1.82
C LEU A 67 4.86 0.27 1.60
N SER A 68 5.01 -0.18 0.36
CA SER A 68 5.15 -1.60 0.05
C SER A 68 6.43 -2.18 0.69
N ALA A 69 7.54 -1.43 0.67
CA ALA A 69 8.81 -1.86 1.29
C ALA A 69 8.62 -2.12 2.78
N ILE A 70 8.00 -1.16 3.46
CA ILE A 70 7.77 -1.22 4.90
C ILE A 70 6.82 -2.39 5.23
N ILE A 71 5.74 -2.59 4.48
CA ILE A 71 4.80 -3.69 4.71
C ILE A 71 5.50 -5.03 4.55
N VAL A 72 6.22 -5.24 3.45
CA VAL A 72 6.95 -6.48 3.18
C VAL A 72 8.02 -6.73 4.24
N SER A 73 8.81 -5.71 4.58
CA SER A 73 9.84 -5.79 5.62
C SER A 73 9.22 -6.19 6.98
N ARG A 74 8.10 -5.58 7.38
CA ARG A 74 7.41 -5.94 8.62
C ARG A 74 6.85 -7.36 8.61
N ILE A 75 6.28 -7.81 7.49
CA ILE A 75 5.76 -9.18 7.35
C ILE A 75 6.90 -10.21 7.44
N CYS A 76 8.07 -9.90 6.89
CA CYS A 76 9.25 -10.77 6.96
C CYS A 76 9.94 -10.74 8.33
N ASP A 77 10.05 -9.57 8.98
CA ASP A 77 10.58 -9.40 10.34
C ASP A 77 9.85 -10.24 11.38
N MET A 78 8.54 -10.42 11.21
CA MET A 78 7.73 -11.23 12.10
C MET A 78 8.17 -12.71 12.12
N GLU A 79 8.78 -13.21 11.05
CA GLU A 79 9.28 -14.59 11.00
C GLU A 79 10.66 -14.75 11.59
N HIS A 80 11.52 -13.76 11.42
CA HIS A 80 12.86 -13.76 11.98
C HIS A 80 12.82 -13.64 13.50
N LYS A 81 12.03 -12.68 14.04
CA LYS A 81 11.88 -12.51 15.50
C LYS A 81 11.09 -13.64 16.16
N GLY A 82 10.22 -14.34 15.42
CA GLY A 82 9.42 -15.45 15.93
C GLY A 82 10.14 -16.80 15.94
N SER A 83 11.37 -16.90 15.41
CA SER A 83 12.07 -18.18 15.16
C SER A 83 11.23 -19.23 14.39
N THR A 84 10.19 -18.76 13.68
CA THR A 84 9.16 -19.62 13.08
C THR A 84 9.69 -20.40 11.87
N TRP A 85 10.82 -19.98 11.31
CA TRP A 85 11.56 -20.74 10.29
C TRP A 85 11.89 -22.17 10.73
N LYS A 86 12.25 -22.39 12.01
CA LYS A 86 12.51 -23.76 12.52
C LYS A 86 11.22 -24.59 12.63
N ILE A 87 10.12 -23.97 13.06
CA ILE A 87 8.81 -24.62 13.19
C ILE A 87 8.20 -24.94 11.80
N LEU A 88 8.45 -24.09 10.80
CA LEU A 88 8.00 -24.29 9.42
C LEU A 88 8.71 -25.47 8.76
N VAL A 89 10.00 -25.66 9.04
CA VAL A 89 10.77 -26.84 8.60
C VAL A 89 10.23 -28.12 9.24
N THR A 90 9.80 -28.09 10.50
CA THR A 90 9.22 -29.27 11.18
C THR A 90 7.78 -29.57 10.77
N THR A 91 7.05 -28.62 10.16
CA THR A 91 5.61 -28.78 9.84
C THR A 91 5.36 -29.21 8.38
N ASN A 92 6.39 -29.54 7.61
CA ASN A 92 6.29 -29.97 6.19
C ASN A 92 5.46 -29.03 5.29
N VAL A 93 5.41 -27.73 5.62
CA VAL A 93 4.70 -26.74 4.81
C VAL A 93 5.66 -26.27 3.72
N GLY A 94 5.31 -26.49 2.46
CA GLY A 94 6.15 -26.11 1.32
C GLY A 94 6.48 -24.62 1.31
N ARG A 95 7.75 -24.27 1.10
CA ARG A 95 8.24 -22.88 1.03
C ARG A 95 7.43 -21.99 0.07
N GLY A 96 6.95 -22.56 -1.04
CA GLY A 96 6.11 -21.85 -2.01
C GLY A 96 4.70 -21.50 -1.50
N GLN A 97 4.11 -22.29 -0.60
CA GLN A 97 2.81 -21.96 0.00
C GLN A 97 2.90 -20.79 0.99
N ILE A 98 4.03 -20.66 1.69
CA ILE A 98 4.26 -19.57 2.62
C ILE A 98 4.54 -18.28 1.83
N TYR A 99 5.34 -18.38 0.78
CA TYR A 99 5.59 -17.26 -0.14
C TYR A 99 4.29 -16.71 -0.73
N SER A 100 3.47 -17.58 -1.34
CA SER A 100 2.20 -17.18 -1.95
C SER A 100 1.21 -16.63 -0.93
N ALA A 101 1.12 -17.23 0.27
CA ALA A 101 0.26 -16.71 1.33
C ALA A 101 0.67 -15.29 1.77
N LYS A 102 1.97 -15.03 1.95
CA LYS A 102 2.48 -13.69 2.29
C LYS A 102 2.22 -12.67 1.20
N TYR A 103 2.47 -13.05 -0.05
CA TYR A 103 2.27 -12.18 -1.19
C TYR A 103 0.80 -11.76 -1.30
N ILE A 104 -0.13 -12.71 -1.17
CA ILE A 104 -1.57 -12.44 -1.18
C ILE A 104 -1.96 -11.54 0.00
N CYS A 105 -1.44 -11.79 1.21
CA CYS A 105 -1.72 -10.95 2.36
C CYS A 105 -1.20 -9.51 2.17
N ALA A 106 0.05 -9.32 1.74
CA ALA A 106 0.63 -8.00 1.50
C ALA A 106 -0.15 -7.24 0.41
N ASN A 107 -0.43 -7.91 -0.70
CA ASN A 107 -1.14 -7.31 -1.81
C ASN A 107 -2.59 -6.95 -1.46
N SER A 108 -3.27 -7.77 -0.64
CA SER A 108 -4.61 -7.44 -0.16
C SER A 108 -4.63 -6.15 0.69
N LEU A 109 -3.62 -5.94 1.54
CA LEU A 109 -3.52 -4.74 2.36
C LEU A 109 -3.32 -3.51 1.48
N LEU A 110 -2.40 -3.61 0.51
CA LEU A 110 -2.16 -2.53 -0.46
C LEU A 110 -3.39 -2.23 -1.31
N PHE A 111 -4.14 -3.25 -1.71
CA PHE A 111 -5.40 -3.07 -2.42
C PHE A 111 -6.41 -2.25 -1.58
N TYR A 112 -6.57 -2.58 -0.29
CA TYR A 112 -7.41 -1.78 0.60
C TYR A 112 -6.90 -0.36 0.79
N THR A 113 -5.58 -0.15 0.84
CA THR A 113 -4.96 1.18 0.91
C THR A 113 -5.29 2.02 -0.33
N ILE A 114 -5.15 1.45 -1.53
CA ILE A 114 -5.46 2.13 -2.80
C ILE A 114 -6.95 2.44 -2.89
N LEU A 115 -7.83 1.51 -2.47
CA LEU A 115 -9.26 1.78 -2.38
C LEU A 115 -9.60 2.89 -1.39
N ALA A 116 -8.98 2.90 -0.20
CA ALA A 116 -9.20 3.96 0.77
C ALA A 116 -8.72 5.32 0.23
N GLN A 117 -7.57 5.36 -0.44
CA GLN A 117 -7.01 6.56 -1.05
C GLN A 117 -7.93 7.14 -2.13
N THR A 118 -8.42 6.28 -3.04
CA THR A 118 -9.35 6.69 -4.11
C THR A 118 -10.69 7.19 -3.55
N LEU A 119 -11.22 6.56 -2.51
CA LEU A 119 -12.43 7.04 -1.83
C LEU A 119 -12.23 8.42 -1.18
N LEU A 120 -11.13 8.63 -0.46
CA LEU A 120 -10.84 9.93 0.15
C LEU A 120 -10.66 11.03 -0.89
N MET A 121 -10.03 10.69 -2.02
CA MET A 121 -9.84 11.58 -3.14
C MET A 121 -11.17 12.00 -3.79
N VAL A 122 -12.08 11.05 -4.03
CA VAL A 122 -13.43 11.33 -4.54
C VAL A 122 -14.21 12.18 -3.55
N MET A 123 -14.19 11.83 -2.25
CA MET A 123 -14.85 12.62 -1.21
C MET A 123 -14.31 14.06 -1.16
N PHE A 124 -13.00 14.25 -1.29
CA PHE A 124 -12.42 15.59 -1.30
C PHE A 124 -12.87 16.42 -2.50
N GLY A 125 -12.92 15.83 -3.69
CA GLY A 125 -13.40 16.52 -4.88
C GLY A 125 -14.88 16.91 -4.78
N LEU A 126 -15.70 16.06 -4.16
CA LEU A 126 -17.11 16.37 -3.88
C LEU A 126 -17.26 17.50 -2.84
N ILE A 127 -16.50 17.48 -1.75
CA ILE A 127 -16.53 18.53 -0.70
C ILE A 127 -16.06 19.88 -1.27
N LYS A 128 -15.09 19.87 -2.19
CA LYS A 128 -14.61 21.08 -2.86
C LYS A 128 -15.52 21.59 -3.98
N GLY A 129 -16.52 20.82 -4.36
CA GLY A 129 -17.50 21.22 -5.38
C GLY A 129 -16.88 21.43 -6.74
N PHE A 130 -15.92 20.59 -7.16
CA PHE A 130 -15.30 20.73 -8.47
C PHE A 130 -16.34 20.63 -9.60
N PRO A 131 -16.26 21.48 -10.62
CA PRO A 131 -17.19 21.47 -11.73
C PRO A 131 -17.05 20.19 -12.54
N GLY A 132 -18.18 19.55 -12.84
CA GLY A 132 -18.25 18.34 -13.66
C GLY A 132 -18.30 17.02 -12.87
N ALA A 133 -18.61 15.94 -13.57
CA ALA A 133 -18.61 14.59 -13.02
C ALA A 133 -17.17 14.09 -12.80
N PRO A 134 -16.93 13.22 -11.80
CA PRO A 134 -15.61 12.63 -11.60
C PRO A 134 -15.19 11.85 -12.85
N PRO A 135 -13.96 12.07 -13.38
CA PRO A 135 -13.49 11.40 -14.58
C PRO A 135 -13.17 9.93 -14.26
N PHE A 136 -14.16 9.07 -14.48
CA PHE A 136 -14.07 7.63 -14.19
C PHE A 136 -12.94 6.95 -14.97
N GLU A 137 -12.66 7.37 -16.20
CA GLU A 137 -11.56 6.81 -17.01
C GLU A 137 -10.20 7.04 -16.35
N LEU A 138 -9.93 8.28 -15.92
CA LEU A 138 -8.68 8.62 -15.23
C LEU A 138 -8.57 7.93 -13.87
N LEU A 139 -9.67 7.78 -13.14
CA LEU A 139 -9.70 7.05 -11.86
C LEU A 139 -9.37 5.56 -12.06
N ILE A 140 -9.95 4.93 -13.08
CA ILE A 140 -9.68 3.52 -13.41
C ILE A 140 -8.22 3.36 -13.85
N GLN A 141 -7.69 4.26 -14.67
CA GLN A 141 -6.30 4.25 -15.10
C GLN A 141 -5.33 4.45 -13.92
N PHE A 142 -5.65 5.36 -13.01
CA PHE A 142 -4.91 5.58 -11.77
C PHE A 142 -4.90 4.33 -10.89
N ILE A 143 -6.06 3.69 -10.68
CA ILE A 143 -6.15 2.46 -9.90
C ILE A 143 -5.35 1.33 -10.56
N GLY A 144 -5.52 1.14 -11.86
CA GLY A 144 -4.86 0.08 -12.63
C GLY A 144 -3.34 0.22 -12.63
N SER A 145 -2.83 1.43 -12.92
CA SER A 145 -1.39 1.71 -12.93
C SER A 145 -0.77 1.59 -11.53
N THR A 146 -1.45 2.09 -10.50
CA THR A 146 -0.98 1.98 -9.11
C THR A 146 -0.94 0.53 -8.66
N LEU A 147 -1.99 -0.26 -8.97
CA LEU A 147 -2.05 -1.68 -8.63
C LEU A 147 -0.93 -2.47 -9.32
N LEU A 148 -0.75 -2.27 -10.63
CA LEU A 148 0.27 -2.98 -11.39
C LEU A 148 1.69 -2.67 -10.87
N THR A 149 1.94 -1.41 -10.52
CA THR A 149 3.19 -0.99 -9.90
C THR A 149 3.37 -1.65 -8.52
N THR A 150 2.34 -1.65 -7.66
CA THR A 150 2.43 -2.30 -6.34
C THR A 150 2.70 -3.79 -6.42
N LEU A 151 2.08 -4.49 -7.37
CA LEU A 151 2.29 -5.92 -7.59
C LEU A 151 3.76 -6.20 -7.96
N ALA A 152 4.31 -5.44 -8.92
CA ALA A 152 5.70 -5.59 -9.33
C ALA A 152 6.68 -5.30 -8.19
N VAL A 153 6.46 -4.19 -7.46
CA VAL A 153 7.36 -3.77 -6.37
C VAL A 153 7.30 -4.76 -5.21
N THR A 154 6.11 -5.22 -4.80
CA THR A 154 5.98 -6.21 -3.72
C THR A 154 6.61 -7.55 -4.08
N ALA A 155 6.49 -8.00 -5.33
CA ALA A 155 7.13 -9.23 -5.79
C ALA A 155 8.65 -9.15 -5.68
N LEU A 156 9.24 -8.04 -6.14
CA LEU A 156 10.68 -7.78 -6.05
C LEU A 156 11.15 -7.68 -4.58
N GLN A 157 10.45 -6.89 -3.75
CA GLN A 157 10.80 -6.74 -2.34
C GLN A 157 10.72 -8.06 -1.57
N GLN A 158 9.69 -8.87 -1.84
CA GLN A 158 9.54 -10.17 -1.19
C GLN A 158 10.63 -11.15 -1.63
N TRP A 159 11.04 -11.10 -2.91
CA TRP A 159 12.16 -11.89 -3.41
C TRP A 159 13.47 -11.50 -2.71
N ILE A 160 13.78 -10.20 -2.63
CA ILE A 160 14.98 -9.68 -1.96
C ILE A 160 14.99 -10.07 -0.49
N SER A 161 13.87 -9.90 0.22
CA SER A 161 13.76 -10.20 1.66
C SER A 161 13.95 -11.69 1.98
N LEU A 162 13.66 -12.58 1.04
CA LEU A 162 13.88 -14.02 1.19
C LEU A 162 15.24 -14.49 0.67
N ALA A 163 15.80 -13.81 -0.32
CA ALA A 163 17.13 -14.09 -0.84
C ALA A 163 18.23 -13.70 0.16
N ILE A 164 18.04 -12.58 0.88
CA ILE A 164 19.02 -12.07 1.84
C ILE A 164 18.71 -12.60 3.24
N LYS A 165 19.49 -13.58 3.70
CA LYS A 165 19.40 -14.14 5.08
C LYS A 165 19.71 -13.13 6.20
N ASN A 166 20.34 -11.99 5.88
CA ASN A 166 20.83 -11.04 6.87
C ASN A 166 19.97 -9.76 6.88
N GLN A 167 19.14 -9.60 7.92
CA GLN A 167 18.15 -8.52 8.01
C GLN A 167 18.72 -7.11 8.24
N ALA A 168 20.04 -6.97 8.43
CA ALA A 168 20.68 -5.66 8.59
C ALA A 168 20.75 -4.84 7.28
N PHE A 169 20.57 -5.48 6.12
CA PHE A 169 20.62 -4.82 4.80
C PHE A 169 19.24 -4.48 4.20
N ALA A 170 18.16 -4.88 4.87
CA ALA A 170 16.78 -4.69 4.40
C ALA A 170 16.04 -3.52 5.11
N LEU A 171 16.81 -2.59 5.68
CA LEU A 171 16.35 -1.43 6.42
C LEU A 171 16.55 -0.16 5.61
#